data_AF-A0A163I0F9-F1
#
_entry.id   AF-A0A163I0F9-F1
#
_cell.length_a   1.000
_cell.length_b   1.000
_cell.length_c   1.000
_cell.angle_alpha   90.00
_cell.angle_beta   90.00
_cell.angle_gamma   90.00
#
_symmetry.space_group_name_H-M   'P 1'
#
loop_
_entity.id
_entity.type
_entity.pdbx_description
1 polymer ?
#
loop_
_entity_poly.entity_id
_entity_poly.type
_entity_poly.pdbx_seq_one_letter_code
_entity_poly.pdbx_strand_id
1 'polypeptide(L)'
;MQVIQVLTVVSNPTRIFEVGTEVNGREVIEIKQVGEDTISEFWVIDENEQIIVSVENCPVIVEWQNIAEHDQTENDPRERVISGAKI
;
A
#
# COMPACT_ATOMS: atom_id res chain seq x y z
N MET A 1 -2.64 8.29 2.44
CA MET A 1 -1.84 7.07 2.74
C MET A 1 -0.84 6.78 1.62
N GLN A 2 0.35 6.23 1.93
CA GLN A 2 1.35 5.82 0.93
C GLN A 2 1.50 4.30 0.94
N VAL A 3 1.44 3.66 -0.23
CA VAL A 3 1.55 2.19 -0.39
C VAL A 3 2.67 1.83 -1.36
N ILE A 4 3.24 0.63 -1.24
CA ILE A 4 4.20 0.10 -2.20
C ILE A 4 3.42 -0.44 -3.40
N GLN A 5 3.66 0.12 -4.59
CA GLN A 5 3.04 -0.33 -5.84
C GLN A 5 3.92 -1.38 -6.54
N VAL A 6 5.24 -1.16 -6.56
CA VAL A 6 6.21 -2.06 -7.20
C VAL A 6 7.41 -2.29 -6.26
N LEU A 7 7.79 -3.56 -6.12
CA LEU A 7 9.02 -4.00 -5.48
C LEU A 7 9.90 -4.71 -6.50
N THR A 8 11.01 -4.07 -6.87
CA THR A 8 12.03 -4.67 -7.73
C THR A 8 13.16 -5.21 -6.87
N VAL A 9 13.38 -6.51 -6.90
CA VAL A 9 14.53 -7.17 -6.27
C VAL A 9 15.69 -7.18 -7.26
N VAL A 10 16.80 -6.53 -6.87
CA VAL A 10 17.99 -6.41 -7.71
C VAL A 10 18.77 -7.73 -7.67
N SER A 11 18.35 -8.66 -8.52
CA SER A 11 18.89 -10.02 -8.67
C SER A 11 19.17 -10.36 -10.13
N ASN A 12 19.76 -11.54 -10.38
CA ASN A 12 19.94 -12.10 -11.73
C ASN A 12 19.31 -13.52 -11.82
N PRO A 13 18.17 -13.69 -12.51
CA PRO A 13 17.38 -12.64 -13.16
C PRO A 13 16.73 -11.70 -12.14
N THR A 14 16.43 -10.47 -12.55
CA THR A 14 15.70 -9.50 -11.73
C THR A 14 14.28 -10.01 -11.48
N ARG A 15 13.79 -9.82 -10.27
CA ARG A 15 12.40 -10.16 -9.91
C ARG A 15 11.63 -8.89 -9.62
N ILE A 16 10.43 -8.79 -10.15
CA ILE A 16 9.55 -7.63 -9.98
C ILE A 16 8.24 -8.18 -9.41
N PHE A 17 7.76 -7.55 -8.35
CA PHE A 17 6.46 -7.80 -7.75
C PHE A 17 5.66 -6.51 -7.82
N GLU A 18 4.48 -6.56 -8.45
CA GLU A 18 3.61 -5.40 -8.64
C GLU A 18 2.19 -5.72 -8.17
N VAL A 19 1.59 -4.81 -7.43
CA VAL A 19 0.20 -4.97 -6.96
C VAL A 19 -0.75 -5.06 -8.15
N GLY A 20 -1.64 -6.05 -8.14
CA GLY A 20 -2.57 -6.38 -9.22
C GLY A 20 -2.00 -7.34 -10.27
N THR A 21 -0.79 -7.87 -10.08
CA THR A 21 -0.20 -8.90 -10.95
C THR A 21 -0.31 -10.30 -10.33
N GLU A 22 -0.18 -11.35 -11.16
CA GLU A 22 -0.20 -12.73 -10.71
C GLU A 22 1.22 -13.29 -10.53
N VAL A 23 1.50 -13.88 -9.37
CA VAL A 23 2.75 -14.54 -9.04
C VAL A 23 2.44 -15.92 -8.46
N ASN A 24 2.98 -16.98 -9.07
CA ASN A 24 2.75 -18.37 -8.67
C ASN A 24 1.25 -18.76 -8.60
N GLY A 25 0.41 -18.23 -9.50
CA GLY A 25 -1.03 -18.49 -9.51
C GLY A 25 -1.82 -17.75 -8.44
N ARG A 26 -1.23 -16.72 -7.81
CA ARG A 26 -1.86 -15.91 -6.76
C ARG A 26 -1.74 -14.44 -7.15
N GLU A 27 -2.83 -13.70 -6.98
CA GLU A 27 -2.83 -12.25 -7.20
C GLU A 27 -2.09 -11.55 -6.05
N VAL A 28 -1.20 -10.62 -6.41
CA VAL A 28 -0.52 -9.75 -5.45
C VAL A 28 -1.47 -8.62 -5.07
N ILE A 29 -1.98 -8.66 -3.84
CA ILE A 29 -2.90 -7.64 -3.32
C ILE A 29 -2.15 -6.56 -2.56
N GLU A 30 -1.05 -6.91 -1.91
CA GLU A 30 -0.32 -5.99 -1.06
C GLU A 30 1.17 -6.31 -0.99
N ILE A 31 1.99 -5.26 -0.87
CA ILE A 31 3.42 -5.37 -0.58
C ILE A 31 3.70 -4.56 0.68
N LYS A 32 4.19 -5.22 1.73
CA LYS A 32 4.54 -4.59 3.02
C LYS A 32 6.03 -4.61 3.25
N GLN A 33 6.57 -3.51 3.76
CA GLN A 33 7.85 -3.55 4.47
C GLN A 33 7.57 -3.95 5.92
N VAL A 34 8.20 -5.04 6.37
CA VAL A 34 8.01 -5.59 7.72
C VAL A 34 9.30 -5.64 8.54
N GLY A 35 10.45 -5.49 7.88
CA GLY A 35 11.74 -5.44 8.55
C GLY A 35 12.02 -4.10 9.25
N GLU A 36 12.66 -4.17 10.42
CA GLU A 36 13.13 -3.01 11.19
C GLU A 36 14.48 -2.48 10.66
N ASP A 37 14.94 -1.34 11.19
CA ASP A 37 16.11 -0.50 10.78
C ASP A 37 17.40 -1.23 10.32
N THR A 38 17.58 -2.50 10.65
CA THR A 38 18.77 -3.30 10.31
C THR A 38 18.53 -4.41 9.31
N ILE A 39 17.28 -4.80 9.05
CA ILE A 39 16.91 -5.92 8.17
C ILE A 39 15.90 -5.40 7.14
N SER A 40 16.29 -5.49 5.87
CA SER A 40 15.38 -5.23 4.75
C SER A 40 14.51 -6.48 4.55
N GLU A 41 13.26 -6.44 5.01
CA GLU A 41 12.28 -7.52 4.81
C GLU A 41 10.98 -6.98 4.23
N PHE A 42 10.53 -7.62 3.14
CA PHE A 42 9.29 -7.31 2.46
C PHE A 42 8.44 -8.56 2.26
N TRP A 43 7.13 -8.43 2.52
CA TRP A 43 6.15 -9.48 2.23
C TRP A 43 5.29 -9.09 1.04
N VAL A 44 5.19 -9.99 0.07
CA VAL A 44 4.26 -9.94 -1.04
C VAL A 44 3.07 -10.84 -0.67
N ILE A 45 1.87 -10.28 -0.58
CA ILE A 45 0.71 -10.87 0.10
C ILE A 45 -0.47 -11.01 -0.87
N ASP A 46 -1.24 -12.08 -0.73
CA ASP A 46 -2.46 -12.32 -1.51
C ASP A 46 -3.76 -11.85 -0.81
N GLU A 47 -4.90 -12.09 -1.45
CA GLU A 47 -6.24 -11.73 -0.95
C GLU A 47 -6.63 -12.41 0.39
N ASN A 48 -5.97 -13.51 0.75
CA ASN A 48 -6.24 -14.28 1.95
C ASN A 48 -5.23 -13.96 3.07
N GLU A 49 -4.54 -12.83 2.98
CA GLU A 49 -3.47 -12.39 3.88
C GLU A 49 -2.28 -13.38 3.97
N GLN A 50 -2.12 -14.23 2.97
CA GLN A 50 -1.04 -15.20 2.95
C GLN A 50 0.16 -14.65 2.18
N ILE A 51 1.35 -14.94 2.70
CA ILE A 51 2.60 -14.57 2.04
C ILE A 51 2.78 -15.42 0.77
N ILE A 52 2.90 -14.75 -0.37
CA ILE A 52 3.30 -15.34 -1.66
C ILE A 52 4.83 -15.47 -1.71
N VAL A 53 5.53 -14.40 -1.34
CA VAL A 53 7.00 -14.32 -1.31
C VAL A 53 7.43 -13.44 -0.13
N SER A 54 8.46 -13.89 0.59
CA SER A 54 9.26 -13.06 1.51
C SER A 54 10.58 -12.68 0.82
N VAL A 55 10.91 -11.39 0.82
CA VAL A 55 12.18 -10.87 0.31
C VAL A 55 12.99 -10.36 1.49
N GLU A 56 14.01 -11.12 1.87
CA GLU A 56 14.84 -10.85 3.04
C GLU A 56 16.26 -10.50 2.65
N ASN A 57 16.82 -9.44 3.25
CA ASN A 57 18.22 -9.05 3.15
C ASN A 57 18.71 -8.86 1.70
N CYS A 58 17.83 -8.40 0.82
CA CYS A 58 18.14 -8.18 -0.59
C CYS A 58 18.14 -6.67 -0.94
N PRO A 59 19.00 -6.23 -1.88
CA PRO A 59 18.89 -4.90 -2.47
C PRO A 59 17.59 -4.79 -3.27
N VAL A 60 16.80 -3.76 -3.00
CA VAL A 60 15.51 -3.51 -3.64
C VAL A 60 15.39 -2.08 -4.13
N ILE A 61 14.56 -1.88 -5.15
CA ILE A 61 14.02 -0.58 -5.55
C ILE A 61 12.52 -0.63 -5.24
N VAL A 62 12.03 0.37 -4.50
CA VAL A 62 10.63 0.45 -4.07
C VAL A 62 9.97 1.65 -4.75
N GLU A 63 8.89 1.40 -5.49
CA GLU A 63 8.05 2.44 -6.08
C GLU A 63 6.78 2.58 -5.26
N TRP A 64 6.52 3.82 -4.82
CA TRP A 64 5.39 4.12 -3.95
C TRP A 64 4.29 4.85 -4.71
N GLN A 65 3.04 4.59 -4.32
CA GLN A 65 1.88 5.33 -4.79
C GLN A 65 1.17 6.01 -3.61
N ASN A 66 0.82 7.29 -3.80
CA ASN A 66 -0.02 8.02 -2.88
C ASN A 66 -1.48 7.72 -3.17
N ILE A 67 -2.20 7.20 -2.17
CA ILE A 67 -3.65 7.06 -2.21
C ILE A 67 -4.23 8.31 -1.56
N ALA A 68 -4.99 9.08 -2.33
CA ALA A 68 -5.74 10.22 -1.85
C ALA A 68 -6.86 9.72 -0.92
N GLU A 69 -6.82 10.16 0.34
CA GLU A 69 -7.96 10.01 1.24
C GLU A 69 -8.95 11.13 0.88
N HIS A 70 -10.08 10.76 0.30
CA HIS A 70 -11.18 11.70 0.15
C HIS A 70 -11.84 11.84 1.52
N ASP A 71 -11.52 12.93 2.23
CA ASP A 71 -12.30 13.34 3.40
C ASP A 71 -13.75 13.54 2.96
N GLN A 72 -14.60 12.56 3.27
CA GLN A 72 -16.05 12.77 3.29
C GLN A 72 -16.38 13.62 4.51
N THR A 73 -15.95 14.89 4.53
CA THR A 73 -16.63 15.88 5.37
C THR A 73 -17.93 16.21 4.66
N GLU A 74 -18.89 15.29 4.80
CA GLU A 74 -20.27 15.51 4.42
C GLU A 74 -20.75 16.83 5.03
N ASN A 75 -21.32 17.68 4.19
CA ASN A 75 -22.02 18.89 4.58
C ASN A 75 -23.12 18.54 5.61
N ASP A 76 -22.87 18.63 6.92
CA ASP A 76 -23.92 18.48 7.92
C ASP A 76 -24.94 19.63 7.75
N PRO A 77 -26.19 19.36 7.33
CA PRO A 77 -27.20 20.39 7.15
C PRO A 77 -27.54 21.13 8.45
N ARG A 78 -27.19 20.58 9.62
CA ARG A 78 -27.48 21.16 10.95
C ARG A 78 -26.59 22.35 11.29
N GLU A 79 -25.44 22.53 10.64
CA GLU A 79 -24.61 23.73 10.84
C GLU A 79 -25.15 24.96 10.08
N ARG A 80 -25.99 24.77 9.05
CA ARG A 80 -26.56 25.90 8.28
C ARG A 80 -27.61 26.70 9.05
N VAL A 81 -28.25 26.12 10.06
CA VAL A 81 -29.47 26.69 10.67
C VAL A 81 -29.20 27.79 11.72
N ILE A 82 -27.97 27.94 12.20
CA ILE A 82 -27.63 28.91 13.26
C ILE A 82 -27.30 30.32 12.76
N SER A 83 -27.16 30.55 11.45
CA SER A 83 -26.79 31.88 10.91
C SER A 83 -27.97 32.83 10.67
N GLY A 84 -29.21 32.37 10.88
CA GLY A 84 -30.42 33.08 10.45
C GLY A 84 -31.21 33.85 11.52
N ALA A 85 -30.69 34.03 12.73
CA ALA A 85 -31.41 34.76 13.78
C ALA A 85 -30.50 35.76 14.51
N LYS A 86 -30.43 36.98 13.98
CA LYS A 86 -30.08 38.16 14.79
C LYS A 86 -31.16 39.22 14.57
N ILE A 87 -31.87 39.50 15.66
CA ILE A 87 -32.90 40.54 15.83
C ILE A 87 -32.24 41.91 15.71
#